data_AF-A0A495L0B8-F1
#
_entry.id   AF-A0A495L0B8-F1
#
_cell.length_a   1.000
_cell.length_b   1.000
_cell.length_c   1.000
_cell.angle_alpha   90.00
_cell.angle_beta   90.00
_cell.angle_gamma   90.00
#
_symmetry.space_group_name_H-M   'P 1'
#
loop_
_entity.id
_entity.type
_entity.pdbx_description
1 polymer ?
#
loop_
_entity_poly.entity_id
_entity_poly.type
_entity_poly.pdbx_seq_one_letter_code
_entity_poly.pdbx_strand_id
1 'polypeptide(L)' 'MPTEPQEVTVPQEWDRVDELLFDGRRIQAAQAIREQFGPMTIHETIVTLGERFEHLSQNHPESFNVSLDGYWDHFYS' A
#
# COMPACT_ATOMS: atom_id res chain seq x y z
N MET A 1 0.89 -38.98 9.61
CA MET A 1 0.10 -37.82 9.14
C MET A 1 1.10 -36.79 8.67
N PRO A 2 1.18 -36.45 7.36
CA PRO A 2 1.98 -35.32 6.93
C PRO A 2 1.26 -34.04 7.41
N THR A 3 1.96 -33.23 8.20
CA THR A 3 1.49 -31.90 8.59
C THR A 3 1.55 -31.05 7.34
N GLU A 4 0.40 -30.74 6.73
CA GLU A 4 0.31 -29.65 5.76
C GLU A 4 0.94 -28.41 6.40
N PRO A 5 1.90 -27.73 5.73
CA PRO A 5 2.34 -26.43 6.20
C PRO A 5 1.09 -25.55 6.17
N GLN A 6 0.62 -25.17 7.35
CA GLN A 6 -0.45 -24.20 7.46
C GLN A 6 0.09 -22.95 6.79
N GLU A 7 -0.42 -22.65 5.61
CA GLU A 7 -0.27 -21.37 4.94
C GLU A 7 -0.91 -20.38 5.90
N VAL A 8 -0.09 -19.86 6.81
CA VAL A 8 -0.49 -18.81 7.72
C VAL A 8 -0.76 -17.63 6.80
N THR A 9 -2.01 -17.47 6.40
CA THR A 9 -2.52 -16.21 5.87
C THR A 9 -2.44 -15.24 7.02
N VAL A 10 -1.24 -14.72 7.27
CA VAL A 10 -1.00 -13.49 8.01
C VAL A 10 -2.03 -12.50 7.46
N PRO A 11 -2.85 -11.86 8.31
CA PRO A 11 -3.77 -10.84 7.82
C PRO A 11 -2.92 -9.89 7.00
N GLN A 12 -3.29 -9.72 5.76
CA GLN A 12 -2.54 -8.99 4.75
C GLN A 12 -2.56 -7.53 5.21
N GLU A 13 -1.60 -7.14 6.07
CA GLU A 13 -1.55 -5.83 6.75
C GLU A 13 -1.57 -4.65 5.75
N TRP A 14 -1.35 -4.97 4.47
CA TRP A 14 -1.30 -4.05 3.37
C TRP A 14 -2.45 -4.16 2.37
N ASP A 15 -3.33 -5.17 2.44
CA ASP A 15 -4.34 -5.42 1.40
C ASP A 15 -5.18 -4.18 1.08
N ARG A 16 -5.73 -3.58 2.14
CA ARG A 16 -6.55 -2.38 2.01
C ARG A 16 -5.74 -1.19 1.49
N VAL A 17 -4.45 -1.10 1.84
CA VAL A 17 -3.57 -0.02 1.37
C VAL A 17 -3.23 -0.24 -0.10
N ASP A 18 -2.98 -1.47 -0.50
CA ASP A 18 -2.60 -1.88 -1.85
C ASP A 18 -3.74 -1.63 -2.83
N GLU A 19 -4.97 -2.07 -2.50
CA GLU A 19 -6.17 -1.77 -3.30
C GLU A 19 -6.34 -0.26 -3.51
N LEU A 20 -6.14 0.54 -2.45
CA LEU A 20 -6.24 1.99 -2.52
C LEU A 20 -5.10 2.60 -3.35
N LEU A 21 -3.90 2.02 -3.34
CA LEU A 21 -2.78 2.44 -4.19
C LEU A 21 -3.03 2.09 -5.66
N PHE A 22 -3.53 0.89 -5.94
CA PHE A 22 -3.88 0.47 -7.30
C PHE A 22 -4.93 1.38 -7.94
N ASP A 23 -5.88 1.86 -7.14
CA ASP A 23 -6.93 2.80 -7.57
C ASP A 23 -6.49 4.28 -7.56
N GLY A 24 -5.24 4.60 -7.18
CA GLY A 24 -4.74 5.98 -7.09
C GLY A 24 -5.34 6.81 -5.94
N ARG A 25 -5.98 6.15 -4.98
CA ARG A 25 -6.64 6.73 -3.80
C ARG A 25 -5.65 7.04 -2.68
N ARG A 26 -4.59 7.79 -3.00
CA ARG A 26 -3.41 8.09 -2.15
C ARG A 26 -3.76 8.61 -0.74
N ILE A 27 -4.73 9.52 -0.62
CA ILE A 27 -5.15 10.08 0.68
C ILE A 27 -5.80 9.00 1.56
N GLN A 28 -6.65 8.16 0.95
CA GLN A 28 -7.33 7.08 1.67
C GLN A 28 -6.35 5.99 2.06
N ALA A 29 -5.36 5.70 1.22
CA ALA A 29 -4.26 4.79 1.55
C ALA A 29 -3.45 5.30 2.77
N ALA A 30 -3.12 6.59 2.80
CA ALA A 30 -2.46 7.20 3.96
C ALA A 30 -3.31 7.12 5.25
N GLN A 31 -4.62 7.32 5.15
CA GLN A 31 -5.55 7.13 6.28
C GLN A 31 -5.56 5.68 6.75
N ALA A 32 -5.64 4.73 5.82
CA ALA A 32 -5.63 3.29 6.13
C ALA A 32 -4.31 2.85 6.80
N ILE A 33 -3.16 3.44 6.43
CA ILE A 33 -1.89 3.21 7.11
C ILE A 33 -1.98 3.67 8.58
N ARG A 34 -2.49 4.87 8.83
CA ARG A 34 -2.63 5.40 10.20
C ARG A 34 -3.64 4.62 11.04
N GLU A 35 -4.69 4.09 10.42
CA GLU A 35 -5.66 3.22 11.09
C GLU A 35 -5.06 1.85 11.45
N GLN A 36 -4.23 1.27 10.57
CA GLN A 36 -3.68 -0.08 10.74
C GLN A 36 -2.41 -0.13 11.58
N PHE A 37 -1.47 0.79 11.34
CA PHE A 37 -0.16 0.79 12.00
C PHE A 37 -0.08 1.73 13.21
N GLY A 38 -1.18 2.38 13.58
CA GLY A 38 -1.28 3.23 14.76
C GLY A 38 -0.83 4.69 14.53
N PRO A 39 -0.60 5.46 15.62
CA PRO A 39 -0.35 6.89 15.53
C PRO A 39 1.04 7.19 14.96
N MET A 40 1.17 7.12 13.63
CA MET A 40 2.30 7.60 12.87
C MET A 40 2.17 9.10 12.61
N THR A 41 3.31 9.78 12.54
CA THR A 41 3.34 11.15 12.04
C THR A 41 2.94 11.18 10.56
N ILE A 42 2.51 12.35 10.07
CA ILE A 42 2.20 12.53 8.65
C ILE A 42 3.42 12.19 7.79
N HIS A 43 4.63 12.55 8.25
CA HIS A 43 5.86 12.26 7.55
C HIS A 43 6.10 10.75 7.42
N GLU A 44 6.05 10.01 8.53
CA GLU A 44 6.20 8.54 8.52
C GLU A 44 5.15 7.88 7.63
N THR A 45 3.89 8.33 7.73
CA THR A 45 2.80 7.81 6.90
C THR A 45 3.08 7.96 5.40
N ILE A 46 3.59 9.14 4.99
CA ILE A 46 3.91 9.42 3.59
C ILE A 46 5.12 8.59 3.13
N VAL A 47 6.16 8.47 3.97
CA VAL A 47 7.34 7.63 3.67
C VAL A 47 6.91 6.19 3.46
N THR A 48 6.14 5.63 4.40
CA THR A 48 5.62 4.27 4.32
C THR A 48 4.73 4.06 3.09
N LEU A 49 3.89 5.03 2.75
CA LEU A 49 3.07 4.98 1.55
C LEU A 49 3.92 4.96 0.26
N GLY A 50 5.00 5.76 0.23
CA GLY A 50 5.95 5.79 -0.88
C GLY A 50 6.69 4.46 -1.04
N GLU A 51 7.24 3.92 0.05
CA GLU A 51 7.90 2.61 0.07
C GLU A 51 6.97 1.50 -0.42
N ARG A 52 5.71 1.51 0.01
CA ARG A 52 4.73 0.52 -0.43
C ARG A 52 4.41 0.66 -1.92
N PHE A 53 4.22 1.88 -2.41
CA PHE A 53 4.01 2.14 -3.84
C PHE A 53 5.20 1.68 -4.69
N GLU A 54 6.44 1.96 -4.28
CA GLU A 54 7.64 1.50 -4.99
C GLU A 54 7.68 -0.04 -5.04
N HIS A 55 7.39 -0.70 -3.93
CA HIS A 55 7.32 -2.15 -3.89
C HIS A 55 6.24 -2.71 -4.84
N LEU A 56 5.04 -2.13 -4.84
CA LEU A 56 3.94 -2.58 -5.70
C LEU A 56 4.20 -2.29 -7.18
N SER A 57 4.74 -1.13 -7.52
CA SER A 57 5.06 -0.78 -8.92
C SER A 57 6.17 -1.65 -9.50
N GLN A 58 7.06 -2.20 -8.68
CA GLN A 58 8.10 -3.13 -9.12
C GLN A 58 7.60 -4.57 -9.25
N ASN A 59 6.74 -5.03 -8.33
CA ASN A 59 6.31 -6.44 -8.28
C ASN A 59 4.98 -6.70 -9.00
N HIS A 60 4.08 -5.72 -9.00
CA HIS A 60 2.72 -5.80 -9.55
C HIS A 60 2.30 -4.53 -10.32
N PRO A 61 3.12 -4.02 -11.28
CA PRO A 61 2.75 -2.85 -12.07
C PRO A 61 1.44 -3.01 -12.83
N GLU A 62 1.10 -4.24 -13.24
CA GLU A 62 -0.13 -4.58 -13.96
C GLU A 62 -1.41 -4.44 -13.13
N SER A 63 -1.29 -4.39 -11.80
CA SER A 63 -2.44 -4.28 -10.90
C SER A 63 -2.92 -2.82 -10.74
N PHE A 64 -2.14 -1.84 -11.20
CA PHE A 64 -2.54 -0.45 -11.12
C PHE A 64 -3.61 -0.11 -12.17
N ASN A 65 -4.75 0.39 -11.69
CA ASN A 65 -5.85 0.91 -12.52
C ASN A 65 -5.60 2.34 -13.00
N VAL A 66 -4.50 2.95 -12.57
CA VAL A 66 -4.08 4.32 -12.88
C VAL A 66 -2.72 4.34 -13.55
N SER A 67 -2.41 5.43 -14.25
CA SER A 67 -1.08 5.65 -14.79
C SER A 67 -0.06 5.74 -13.66
N LEU A 68 1.00 4.92 -13.75
CA LEU A 68 2.17 5.04 -12.89
C LEU A 68 2.99 6.30 -13.20
N ASP A 69 2.97 6.74 -14.47
CA ASP A 69 3.58 8.00 -14.88
C ASP A 69 2.73 9.17 -14.36
N GLY A 70 3.36 10.07 -13.59
CA GLY A 70 2.67 11.15 -12.88
C GLY A 70 1.84 10.68 -11.67
N TYR A 71 2.02 9.46 -11.18
CA TYR A 71 1.21 8.92 -10.07
C TYR A 71 1.23 9.81 -8.81
N TRP A 72 2.33 10.52 -8.57
CA TRP A 72 2.49 11.44 -7.44
C TRP A 72 2.21 12.92 -7.78
N ASP A 73 1.80 13.20 -9.01
CA ASP A 73 1.52 14.57 -9.44
C ASP A 73 0.42 15.16 -8.58
N HIS A 74 0.64 16.43 -8.21
CA HIS A 74 -0.22 17.23 -7.34
C HIS A 74 -0.40 16.71 -5.90
N PHE A 75 0.28 15.62 -5.50
CA PHE A 75 0.17 15.08 -4.13
C PHE A 75 1.05 15.84 -3.12
N TYR A 76 2.20 16.33 -3.57
CA TYR A 76 3.17 17.09 -2.77
C TYR A 76 3.08 18.62 -2.99
N SER A 77 2.04 19.08 -3.69
CA SER A 77 1.84 20.50 -4.06
C SER A 77 1.18 21.32 -2.96
#